data_AF-X1NF30-F1
#
_entry.id   AF-X1NF30-F1
#
_cell.length_a   1.000
_cell.length_b   1.000
_cell.length_c   1.000
_cell.angle_alpha   90.00
_cell.angle_beta   90.00
_cell.angle_gamma   90.00
#
_symmetry.space_group_name_H-M   'P 1'
#
loop_
_entity.id
_entity.type
_entity.pdbx_description
1 polymer ?
#
loop_
_entity_poly.entity_id
_entity_poly.type
_entity_poly.pdbx_seq_one_letter_code
_entity_poly.pdbx_strand_id
1 'polypeptide(L)'
;EMLIIGEKINSSRKDIKDMVEGKNKEFIQELAQKQVEGGAQMLDLNIGTIRKSEPEDMEWLVKTVQKAVDIPLCIDSPNHEAIKAGLKVYDWDKGKALINSVTAEKEKLELILPLVKKYKCSVVALTMDERGIPQDSKERFKIADGLIRKLTNEGIPIEDIYIDPLTLPVSANIQNSNTVLETLRRIKDSHPEVKTIIGLSNISYGLPERRLINQGFVVLAMACGLDAVILDSTDQKIMSLIKATDLLLGEDEFCRQYLQA
;
A
#
# COMPACT_ATOMS: atom_id res chain seq x y z
N GLU A 1 -1.66 11.12 -11.62
CA GLU A 1 -2.40 9.83 -11.69
C GLU A 1 -2.13 9.02 -10.44
N MET A 2 -3.19 8.53 -9.79
CA MET A 2 -3.10 7.75 -8.55
C MET A 2 -2.61 6.32 -8.82
N LEU A 3 -1.66 5.83 -8.00
CA LEU A 3 -1.16 4.46 -8.08
C LEU A 3 -2.14 3.47 -7.43
N ILE A 4 -2.62 2.48 -8.20
CA ILE A 4 -3.53 1.43 -7.71
C ILE A 4 -2.76 0.15 -7.37
N ILE A 5 -2.82 -0.26 -6.11
CA ILE A 5 -2.20 -1.49 -5.62
C ILE A 5 -3.30 -2.52 -5.26
N GLY A 6 -3.30 -3.66 -5.95
CA GLY A 6 -4.28 -4.72 -5.73
C GLY A 6 -4.05 -5.48 -4.42
N GLU A 7 -5.06 -5.55 -3.54
CA GLU A 7 -4.94 -6.07 -2.16
C GLU A 7 -5.29 -7.56 -1.98
N LYS A 8 -5.71 -8.27 -3.04
CA LYS A 8 -6.40 -9.56 -2.88
C LYS A 8 -5.47 -10.70 -2.48
N ILE A 9 -4.16 -10.61 -2.75
CA ILE A 9 -3.18 -11.63 -2.36
C ILE A 9 -2.72 -11.33 -0.93
N ASN A 10 -3.63 -11.57 0.02
CA ASN A 10 -3.44 -11.25 1.42
C ASN A 10 -3.80 -12.43 2.34
N SER A 11 -2.80 -12.93 3.05
CA SER A 11 -2.87 -14.09 3.96
C SER A 11 -3.77 -13.89 5.19
N SER A 12 -4.22 -12.67 5.49
CA SER A 12 -5.27 -12.45 6.51
C SER A 12 -6.59 -13.10 6.12
N ARG A 13 -6.79 -13.36 4.82
CA ARG A 13 -7.92 -14.10 4.30
C ARG A 13 -7.59 -15.58 4.27
N LYS A 14 -8.44 -16.39 4.90
CA LYS A 14 -8.22 -17.83 5.05
C LYS A 14 -8.06 -18.56 3.71
N ASP A 15 -8.89 -18.23 2.73
CA ASP A 15 -8.82 -18.78 1.38
C ASP A 15 -7.45 -18.55 0.73
N ILE A 16 -6.92 -17.33 0.84
CA ILE A 16 -5.61 -17.00 0.26
C ILE A 16 -4.47 -17.67 1.04
N LYS A 17 -4.56 -17.68 2.37
CA LYS A 17 -3.58 -18.35 3.23
C LYS A 17 -3.41 -19.82 2.84
N ASP A 18 -4.52 -20.54 2.73
CA ASP A 18 -4.52 -21.97 2.41
C ASP A 18 -3.90 -22.22 1.02
N MET A 19 -4.14 -21.33 0.05
CA MET A 19 -3.55 -21.43 -1.30
C MET A 19 -2.04 -21.16 -1.32
N VAL A 20 -1.55 -20.23 -0.48
CA VAL A 20 -0.11 -19.96 -0.36
C VAL A 20 0.62 -21.10 0.35
N GLU A 21 0.09 -21.58 1.49
CA GLU A 21 0.67 -22.71 2.24
C GLU A 21 0.64 -24.01 1.40
N GLY A 22 -0.44 -24.22 0.64
CA GLY A 22 -0.58 -25.34 -0.29
C GLY A 22 0.18 -25.19 -1.62
N LYS A 23 0.87 -24.06 -1.84
CA LYS A 23 1.61 -23.75 -3.08
C LYS A 23 0.76 -23.90 -4.34
N ASN A 24 -0.52 -23.53 -4.28
CA ASN A 24 -1.42 -23.57 -5.42
C ASN A 24 -1.09 -22.43 -6.40
N LYS A 25 -0.24 -22.76 -7.37
CA LYS A 25 0.32 -21.80 -8.33
C LYS A 25 -0.79 -21.24 -9.23
N GLU A 26 -1.64 -22.12 -9.76
CA GLU A 26 -2.68 -21.78 -10.72
C GLU A 26 -3.63 -20.74 -10.14
N PHE A 27 -4.13 -20.97 -8.92
CA PHE A 27 -5.03 -20.03 -8.25
C PHE A 27 -4.40 -18.65 -8.04
N ILE A 28 -3.15 -18.60 -7.55
CA ILE A 28 -2.45 -17.34 -7.28
C ILE A 28 -2.19 -16.56 -8.58
N GLN A 29 -1.81 -17.26 -9.65
CA GLN A 29 -1.57 -16.63 -10.95
C GLN A 29 -2.87 -16.08 -11.56
N GLU A 30 -3.96 -16.84 -11.51
CA GLU A 30 -5.28 -16.36 -11.94
C GLU A 30 -5.75 -15.15 -11.13
N LEU A 31 -5.53 -15.16 -9.81
CA LEU A 31 -5.90 -14.03 -8.94
C LEU A 31 -5.04 -12.79 -9.23
N ALA A 32 -3.74 -12.97 -9.50
CA ALA A 32 -2.86 -11.89 -9.92
C ALA A 32 -3.36 -11.25 -11.22
N GLN A 33 -3.63 -12.07 -12.25
CA GLN A 33 -4.12 -11.60 -13.55
C GLN A 33 -5.44 -10.84 -13.43
N LYS A 34 -6.42 -11.38 -12.67
CA LYS A 34 -7.71 -10.70 -12.44
C LYS A 34 -7.57 -9.33 -11.80
N GLN A 35 -6.58 -9.14 -10.91
CA GLN A 35 -6.33 -7.82 -10.32
C GLN A 35 -5.74 -6.84 -11.31
N VAL A 36 -4.85 -7.29 -12.20
CA VAL A 36 -4.29 -6.48 -13.29
C VAL A 36 -5.36 -6.11 -14.31
N GLU A 37 -6.20 -7.06 -14.70
CA GLU A 37 -7.38 -6.81 -15.55
C GLU A 37 -8.35 -5.83 -14.89
N GLY A 38 -8.44 -5.83 -13.56
CA GLY A 38 -9.18 -4.84 -12.77
C GLY A 38 -8.53 -3.46 -12.69
N GLY A 39 -7.33 -3.27 -13.26
CA GLY A 39 -6.63 -1.98 -13.28
C GLY A 39 -5.60 -1.80 -12.18
N ALA A 40 -5.18 -2.85 -11.47
CA ALA A 40 -4.03 -2.76 -10.57
C ALA A 40 -2.74 -2.49 -11.37
N GLN A 41 -1.97 -1.51 -10.92
CA GLN A 41 -0.65 -1.14 -11.47
C GLN A 41 0.50 -1.73 -10.66
N MET A 42 0.22 -2.21 -9.46
CA MET A 42 1.11 -2.99 -8.59
C MET A 42 0.26 -4.01 -7.82
N LEU A 43 0.84 -5.14 -7.39
CA LEU A 43 0.14 -6.11 -6.52
C LEU A 43 0.77 -6.17 -5.15
N ASP A 44 -0.07 -6.10 -4.12
CA ASP A 44 0.31 -6.32 -2.73
C ASP A 44 0.40 -7.82 -2.44
N LEU A 45 1.54 -8.24 -1.90
CA LEU A 45 1.83 -9.62 -1.53
C LEU A 45 1.97 -9.72 -0.01
N ASN A 46 0.83 -9.80 0.68
CA ASN A 46 0.80 -9.85 2.14
C ASN A 46 0.79 -11.28 2.67
N ILE A 47 1.83 -11.64 3.41
CA ILE A 47 1.98 -12.97 4.06
C ILE A 47 2.07 -12.90 5.59
N GLY A 48 1.77 -11.75 6.19
CA GLY A 48 2.03 -11.48 7.61
C GLY A 48 1.32 -12.40 8.61
N THR A 49 0.37 -13.25 8.19
CA THR A 49 -0.27 -14.25 9.07
C THR A 49 0.35 -15.65 8.99
N ILE A 50 1.29 -15.88 8.06
CA ILE A 50 1.96 -17.17 7.85
C ILE A 50 3.29 -17.19 8.60
N ARG A 51 3.24 -17.45 9.91
CA ARG A 51 4.40 -17.25 10.81
C ARG A 51 5.54 -18.26 10.68
N LYS A 52 5.29 -19.48 10.16
CA LYS A 52 6.27 -20.58 10.22
C LYS A 52 7.25 -20.61 9.05
N SER A 53 6.76 -20.32 7.86
CA SER A 53 7.48 -20.43 6.58
C SER A 53 7.51 -19.10 5.81
N GLU A 54 7.28 -17.98 6.50
CA GLU A 54 7.09 -16.65 5.89
C GLU A 54 8.14 -16.30 4.82
N PRO A 55 9.46 -16.47 5.04
CA PRO A 55 10.44 -16.13 3.99
C PRO A 55 10.38 -17.03 2.76
N GLU A 56 10.13 -18.33 2.94
CA GLU A 56 10.01 -19.31 1.86
C GLU A 56 8.70 -19.09 1.07
N ASP A 57 7.65 -18.70 1.77
CA ASP A 57 6.37 -18.33 1.19
C ASP A 57 6.46 -17.03 0.39
N MET A 58 7.17 -16.01 0.89
CA MET A 58 7.41 -14.78 0.13
C MET A 58 8.19 -15.06 -1.15
N GLU A 59 9.28 -15.82 -1.05
CA GLU A 59 10.11 -16.18 -2.21
C GLU A 59 9.28 -16.92 -3.28
N TRP A 60 8.47 -17.89 -2.86
CA TRP A 60 7.59 -18.61 -3.77
C TRP A 60 6.53 -17.71 -4.38
N LEU A 61 5.92 -16.82 -3.60
CA LEU A 61 4.82 -15.95 -4.02
C LEU A 61 5.31 -14.94 -5.05
N VAL A 62 6.44 -14.28 -4.80
CA VAL A 62 7.08 -13.34 -5.74
C VAL A 62 7.36 -14.02 -7.08
N LYS A 63 8.05 -15.17 -7.08
CA LYS A 63 8.33 -15.93 -8.31
C LYS A 63 7.08 -16.38 -9.05
N THR A 64 6.02 -16.72 -8.31
CA THR A 64 4.77 -17.21 -8.88
C THR A 64 4.01 -16.09 -9.57
N VAL A 65 3.90 -14.93 -8.92
CA VAL A 65 3.16 -13.77 -9.42
C VAL A 65 3.90 -13.12 -10.59
N GLN A 66 5.22 -12.90 -10.54
CA GLN A 66 5.96 -12.28 -11.66
C GLN A 66 6.04 -13.16 -12.93
N LYS A 67 5.68 -14.44 -12.83
CA LYS A 67 5.49 -15.32 -14.01
C LYS A 67 4.14 -15.15 -14.68
N ALA A 68 3.19 -14.48 -14.03
CA ALA A 68 1.81 -14.33 -14.52
C ALA A 68 1.47 -12.90 -14.94
N VAL A 69 2.18 -11.89 -14.42
CA VAL A 69 1.92 -10.47 -14.67
C VAL A 69 3.21 -9.67 -14.89
N ASP A 70 3.11 -8.60 -15.67
CA ASP A 70 4.24 -7.73 -16.06
C ASP A 70 4.28 -6.39 -15.31
N ILE A 71 3.79 -6.37 -14.06
CA ILE A 71 3.74 -5.16 -13.21
C ILE A 71 4.56 -5.35 -11.92
N PRO A 72 5.01 -4.26 -11.27
CA PRO A 72 5.79 -4.36 -10.05
C PRO A 72 4.97 -4.90 -8.86
N LEU A 73 5.66 -5.22 -7.76
CA LEU A 73 5.05 -5.81 -6.56
C LEU A 73 5.32 -4.97 -5.32
N CYS A 74 4.33 -4.93 -4.44
CA CYS A 74 4.44 -4.46 -3.07
C CYS A 74 4.67 -5.68 -2.16
N ILE A 75 5.86 -5.74 -1.56
CA ILE A 75 6.32 -6.83 -0.69
C ILE A 75 5.87 -6.50 0.74
N ASP A 76 4.78 -7.14 1.19
CA ASP A 76 4.12 -6.82 2.45
C ASP A 76 4.34 -7.90 3.52
N SER A 77 5.13 -7.54 4.54
CA SER A 77 5.35 -8.40 5.71
C SER A 77 5.92 -7.61 6.89
N PRO A 78 5.52 -7.94 8.14
CA PRO A 78 6.18 -7.42 9.33
C PRO A 78 7.56 -8.05 9.59
N ASN A 79 7.95 -9.10 8.83
CA ASN A 79 9.16 -9.87 9.00
C ASN A 79 10.22 -9.46 7.96
N HIS A 80 11.29 -8.82 8.43
CA HIS A 80 12.37 -8.33 7.57
C HIS A 80 13.06 -9.44 6.76
N GLU A 81 13.16 -10.67 7.29
CA GLU A 81 13.75 -11.78 6.54
C GLU A 81 12.84 -12.23 5.40
N ALA A 82 11.53 -12.11 5.55
CA ALA A 82 10.59 -12.39 4.46
C ALA A 82 10.66 -11.34 3.35
N ILE A 83 10.71 -10.06 3.72
CA ILE A 83 10.95 -8.96 2.75
C ILE A 83 12.25 -9.20 1.99
N LYS A 84 13.34 -9.50 2.70
CA LYS A 84 14.66 -9.77 2.11
C LYS A 84 14.65 -10.98 1.19
N ALA A 85 13.93 -12.06 1.54
CA ALA A 85 13.77 -13.24 0.69
C ALA A 85 13.02 -12.90 -0.61
N GLY A 86 11.92 -12.15 -0.52
CA GLY A 86 11.17 -11.66 -1.68
C GLY A 86 12.03 -10.81 -2.61
N LEU A 87 12.73 -9.79 -2.08
CA LEU A 87 13.59 -8.91 -2.86
C LEU A 87 14.77 -9.63 -3.53
N LYS A 88 15.28 -10.71 -2.92
CA LYS A 88 16.39 -11.49 -3.48
C LYS A 88 15.99 -12.21 -4.78
N VAL A 89 14.73 -12.60 -4.91
CA VAL A 89 14.23 -13.35 -6.08
C VAL A 89 13.37 -12.53 -7.01
N TYR A 90 13.15 -11.27 -6.66
CA TYR A 90 12.39 -10.32 -7.46
C TYR A 90 13.06 -10.10 -8.82
N ASP A 91 12.27 -10.21 -9.87
CA ASP A 91 12.64 -9.83 -11.24
C ASP A 91 12.54 -8.30 -11.40
N TRP A 92 13.70 -7.64 -11.43
CA TRP A 92 13.82 -6.18 -11.47
C TRP A 92 13.50 -5.57 -12.84
N ASP A 93 13.35 -6.39 -13.89
CA ASP A 93 12.89 -5.92 -15.20
C ASP A 93 11.39 -5.59 -15.18
N LYS A 94 10.65 -6.01 -14.13
CA LYS A 94 9.23 -5.70 -13.90
C LYS A 94 8.99 -4.36 -13.19
N GLY A 95 10.04 -3.56 -13.00
CA GLY A 95 9.98 -2.27 -12.34
C GLY A 95 10.47 -2.30 -10.90
N LYS A 96 10.28 -1.20 -10.19
CA LYS A 96 10.77 -1.03 -8.81
C LYS A 96 9.79 -1.67 -7.83
N ALA A 97 10.28 -2.54 -6.96
CA ALA A 97 9.49 -3.06 -5.84
C ALA A 97 9.15 -1.98 -4.82
N LEU A 98 8.04 -2.13 -4.12
CA LEU A 98 7.65 -1.33 -2.96
C LEU A 98 7.76 -2.21 -1.70
N ILE A 99 8.49 -1.78 -0.67
CA ILE A 99 8.47 -2.45 0.64
C ILE A 99 7.32 -1.90 1.46
N ASN A 100 6.44 -2.77 1.95
CA ASN A 100 5.39 -2.45 2.91
C ASN A 100 5.65 -3.25 4.21
N SER A 101 6.20 -2.65 5.25
CA SER A 101 6.54 -1.23 5.42
C SER A 101 7.66 -1.06 6.45
N VAL A 102 8.02 0.19 6.70
CA VAL A 102 8.82 0.61 7.84
C VAL A 102 8.00 1.51 8.77
N THR A 103 8.42 1.64 10.03
CA THR A 103 7.82 2.55 11.02
C THR A 103 8.88 3.49 11.58
N ALA A 104 8.49 4.42 12.45
CA ALA A 104 9.46 5.26 13.17
C ALA A 104 10.17 4.51 14.31
N GLU A 105 9.74 3.29 14.63
CA GLU A 105 10.42 2.42 15.61
C GLU A 105 11.84 2.14 15.15
N LYS A 106 12.82 2.49 15.99
CA LYS A 106 14.25 2.45 15.63
C LYS A 106 14.69 1.08 15.10
N GLU A 107 14.31 0.00 15.78
CA GLU A 107 14.72 -1.36 15.45
C GLU A 107 14.20 -1.80 14.08
N LYS A 108 12.94 -1.50 13.75
CA LYS A 108 12.36 -1.87 12.45
C LYS A 108 13.03 -1.10 11.32
N LEU A 109 13.30 0.19 11.53
CA LEU A 109 13.96 1.00 10.53
C LEU A 109 15.39 0.53 10.25
N GLU A 110 16.17 0.18 11.28
CA GLU A 110 17.54 -0.33 11.13
C GLU A 110 17.62 -1.64 10.34
N LEU A 111 16.56 -2.46 10.37
CA LEU A 111 16.47 -3.72 9.63
C LEU A 111 16.06 -3.51 8.16
N ILE A 112 15.14 -2.59 7.88
CA ILE A 112 14.59 -2.39 6.53
C ILE A 112 15.44 -1.44 5.69
N LEU A 113 16.02 -0.39 6.29
CA LEU A 113 16.77 0.63 5.57
C LEU A 113 17.93 0.08 4.72
N PRO A 114 18.75 -0.89 5.19
CA PRO A 114 19.78 -1.50 4.36
C PRO A 114 19.20 -2.22 3.13
N LEU A 115 18.00 -2.81 3.23
CA LEU A 115 17.33 -3.46 2.11
C LEU A 115 16.89 -2.42 1.08
N VAL A 116 16.27 -1.32 1.55
CA VAL A 116 15.87 -0.19 0.69
C VAL A 116 17.05 0.33 -0.13
N LYS A 117 18.18 0.59 0.53
CA LYS A 117 19.39 1.11 -0.13
C LYS A 117 20.04 0.10 -1.07
N LYS A 118 20.12 -1.17 -0.66
CA LYS A 118 20.73 -2.24 -1.45
C LYS A 118 19.97 -2.51 -2.74
N TYR A 119 18.65 -2.60 -2.64
CA TYR A 119 17.78 -2.99 -3.75
C TYR A 119 17.17 -1.80 -4.50
N LYS A 120 17.35 -0.57 -4.00
CA LYS A 120 16.81 0.67 -4.58
C LYS A 120 15.29 0.61 -4.78
N CYS A 121 14.58 -0.02 -3.84
CA CYS A 121 13.13 -0.08 -3.83
C CYS A 121 12.51 1.19 -3.23
N SER A 122 11.24 1.42 -3.54
CA SER A 122 10.44 2.39 -2.80
C SER A 122 10.02 1.79 -1.45
N VAL A 123 9.60 2.64 -0.52
CA VAL A 123 9.22 2.21 0.83
C VAL A 123 7.96 2.92 1.33
N VAL A 124 7.05 2.14 1.91
CA VAL A 124 5.94 2.66 2.70
C VAL A 124 6.44 2.91 4.13
N ALA A 125 6.23 4.11 4.66
CA ALA A 125 6.57 4.49 6.02
C ALA A 125 5.30 4.85 6.80
N LEU A 126 4.97 4.01 7.78
CA LEU A 126 3.76 4.14 8.59
C LEU A 126 3.94 5.20 9.68
N THR A 127 2.95 6.06 9.89
CA THR A 127 2.97 7.09 10.96
C THR A 127 2.70 6.51 12.34
N MET A 128 3.57 5.61 12.81
CA MET A 128 3.59 5.05 14.15
C MET A 128 5.01 4.92 14.68
N ASP A 129 5.14 4.93 16.01
CA ASP A 129 6.40 4.78 16.73
C ASP A 129 6.26 3.76 17.88
N GLU A 130 7.22 3.74 18.81
CA GLU A 130 7.23 2.81 19.95
C GLU A 130 6.01 2.96 20.88
N ARG A 131 5.29 4.10 20.81
CA ARG A 131 4.07 4.38 21.57
C ARG A 131 2.82 3.88 20.85
N GLY A 132 2.97 3.33 19.64
CA GLY A 132 1.89 2.84 18.80
C GLY A 132 1.36 3.89 17.83
N ILE A 133 0.09 3.75 17.45
CA ILE A 133 -0.57 4.58 16.43
C ILE A 133 -1.19 5.82 17.11
N PRO A 134 -0.76 7.05 16.78
CA PRO A 134 -1.37 8.24 17.33
C PRO A 134 -2.85 8.38 16.91
N GLN A 135 -3.66 8.95 17.79
CA GLN A 135 -5.11 9.13 17.56
C GLN A 135 -5.45 10.44 16.84
N ASP A 136 -4.58 11.45 16.94
CA ASP A 136 -4.77 12.75 16.31
C ASP A 136 -3.82 12.96 15.12
N SER A 137 -4.26 13.81 14.19
CA SER A 137 -3.54 14.07 12.94
C SER A 137 -2.26 14.87 13.12
N LYS A 138 -2.12 15.64 14.20
CA LYS A 138 -0.92 16.46 14.45
C LYS A 138 0.25 15.57 14.86
N GLU A 139 0.02 14.61 15.74
CA GLU A 139 1.06 13.66 16.13
C GLU A 139 1.40 12.71 14.98
N ARG A 140 0.43 12.25 14.17
CA ARG A 140 0.72 11.49 12.94
C ARG A 140 1.60 12.28 11.97
N PHE A 141 1.28 13.55 11.74
CA PHE A 141 2.09 14.43 10.89
C PHE A 141 3.50 14.65 11.46
N LYS A 142 3.65 14.80 12.78
CA LYS A 142 4.97 14.92 13.42
C LYS A 142 5.84 13.68 13.18
N ILE A 143 5.25 12.49 13.25
CA ILE A 143 5.95 11.25 12.90
C ILE A 143 6.28 11.21 11.41
N ALA A 144 5.35 11.59 10.53
CA ALA A 144 5.58 11.69 9.09
C ALA A 144 6.77 12.60 8.75
N ASP A 145 6.80 13.84 9.25
CA ASP A 145 7.91 14.78 9.03
C ASP A 145 9.26 14.20 9.51
N GLY A 146 9.26 13.54 10.66
CA GLY A 146 10.44 12.86 11.19
C GLY A 146 10.92 11.71 10.28
N LEU A 147 10.00 10.88 9.79
CA LEU A 147 10.28 9.77 8.87
C LEU A 147 10.83 10.28 7.53
N ILE A 148 10.19 11.28 6.94
CA ILE A 148 10.63 11.90 5.68
C ILE A 148 12.08 12.36 5.82
N ARG A 149 12.37 13.22 6.81
CA ARG A 149 13.73 13.73 7.05
C ARG A 149 14.74 12.60 7.26
N LYS A 150 14.37 11.58 8.03
CA LYS A 150 15.27 10.47 8.36
C LYS A 150 15.61 9.64 7.11
N LEU A 151 14.61 9.28 6.32
CA LEU A 151 14.78 8.51 5.09
C LEU A 151 15.57 9.29 4.02
N THR A 152 15.28 10.59 3.85
CA THR A 152 16.03 11.44 2.91
C THR A 152 17.48 11.64 3.34
N ASN A 153 17.75 11.84 4.65
CA ASN A 153 19.12 11.94 5.17
C ASN A 153 19.92 10.65 4.97
N GLU A 154 19.25 9.51 4.93
CA GLU A 154 19.85 8.21 4.61
C GLU A 154 20.06 7.99 3.09
N GLY A 155 19.69 8.96 2.27
CA GLY A 155 19.88 8.96 0.82
C GLY A 155 18.77 8.27 0.03
N ILE A 156 17.60 8.05 0.63
CA ILE A 156 16.42 7.58 -0.10
C ILE A 156 15.80 8.76 -0.87
N PRO A 157 15.58 8.64 -2.20
CA PRO A 157 14.91 9.68 -2.97
C PRO A 157 13.50 9.97 -2.44
N ILE A 158 13.09 11.24 -2.41
CA ILE A 158 11.81 11.63 -1.81
C ILE A 158 10.61 11.03 -2.57
N GLU A 159 10.75 10.85 -3.88
CA GLU A 159 9.77 10.24 -4.77
C GLU A 159 9.61 8.71 -4.55
N ASP A 160 10.52 8.09 -3.80
CA ASP A 160 10.50 6.68 -3.41
C ASP A 160 9.90 6.46 -2.01
N ILE A 161 9.51 7.52 -1.31
CA ILE A 161 8.91 7.46 0.02
C ILE A 161 7.40 7.62 -0.10
N TYR A 162 6.66 6.65 0.43
CA TYR A 162 5.20 6.69 0.55
C TYR A 162 4.82 6.76 2.03
N ILE A 163 4.25 7.87 2.48
CA ILE A 163 3.80 8.00 3.88
C ILE A 163 2.39 7.43 4.02
N ASP A 164 2.21 6.47 4.93
CA ASP A 164 0.90 5.95 5.30
C ASP A 164 0.44 6.55 6.64
N PRO A 165 -0.64 7.37 6.65
CA PRO A 165 -1.20 7.95 7.86
C PRO A 165 -1.93 6.93 8.76
N LEU A 166 -1.95 5.65 8.42
CA LEU A 166 -2.60 4.54 9.12
C LEU A 166 -4.12 4.66 9.22
N THR A 167 -4.79 4.09 8.23
CA THR A 167 -6.25 3.99 8.22
C THR A 167 -6.76 3.00 9.28
N LEU A 168 -7.54 3.51 10.24
CA LEU A 168 -8.19 2.71 11.29
C LEU A 168 -9.71 2.64 11.06
N PRO A 169 -10.40 1.60 11.57
CA PRO A 169 -11.83 1.43 11.32
C PRO A 169 -12.70 2.54 11.93
N VAL A 170 -13.65 3.08 11.19
CA VAL A 170 -14.63 4.06 11.70
C VAL A 170 -15.50 3.47 12.83
N SER A 171 -15.72 2.15 12.81
CA SER A 171 -16.40 1.43 13.88
C SER A 171 -15.70 1.53 15.24
N ALA A 172 -14.37 1.66 15.25
CA ALA A 172 -13.60 1.82 16.49
C ALA A 172 -13.61 3.26 17.00
N ASN A 173 -13.60 4.25 16.10
CA ASN A 173 -13.73 5.66 16.42
C ASN A 173 -14.24 6.43 15.19
N ILE A 174 -15.35 7.15 15.34
CA ILE A 174 -15.99 7.91 14.25
C ILE A 174 -15.09 9.00 13.64
N GLN A 175 -14.06 9.44 14.37
CA GLN A 175 -13.11 10.44 13.90
C GLN A 175 -11.97 9.85 13.06
N ASN A 176 -11.84 8.52 12.96
CA ASN A 176 -10.71 7.89 12.26
C ASN A 176 -10.57 8.34 10.81
N SER A 177 -11.70 8.52 10.09
CA SER A 177 -11.69 9.07 8.73
C SER A 177 -11.10 10.49 8.72
N ASN A 178 -11.63 11.39 9.55
CA ASN A 178 -11.19 12.79 9.62
C ASN A 178 -9.71 12.90 10.02
N THR A 179 -9.24 12.06 10.95
CA THR A 179 -7.83 12.03 11.34
C THR A 179 -6.92 11.69 10.16
N VAL A 180 -7.28 10.69 9.35
CA VAL A 180 -6.51 10.31 8.15
C VAL A 180 -6.52 11.43 7.11
N LEU A 181 -7.70 11.96 6.77
CA LEU A 181 -7.86 13.02 5.77
C LEU A 181 -7.07 14.28 6.13
N GLU A 182 -7.13 14.69 7.39
CA GLU A 182 -6.37 15.84 7.89
C GLU A 182 -4.86 15.58 7.92
N THR A 183 -4.44 14.34 8.17
CA THR A 183 -3.02 13.96 8.12
C THR A 183 -2.49 14.02 6.68
N LEU A 184 -3.25 13.52 5.70
CA LEU A 184 -2.90 13.60 4.28
C LEU A 184 -2.70 15.06 3.85
N ARG A 185 -3.65 15.95 4.16
CA ARG A 185 -3.53 17.39 3.87
C ARG A 185 -2.27 17.99 4.47
N ARG A 186 -2.01 17.75 5.76
CA ARG A 186 -0.81 18.25 6.45
C ARG A 186 0.49 17.79 5.80
N ILE A 187 0.55 16.52 5.40
CA ILE A 187 1.70 15.95 4.70
C ILE A 187 1.89 16.68 3.37
N LYS A 188 0.86 16.79 2.54
CA LYS A 188 0.98 17.38 1.20
C LYS A 188 1.21 18.90 1.23
N ASP A 189 0.64 19.61 2.20
CA ASP A 189 0.90 21.03 2.42
C ASP A 189 2.36 21.31 2.81
N SER A 190 3.00 20.39 3.54
CA SER A 190 4.35 20.58 4.06
C SER A 190 5.44 19.94 3.20
N HIS A 191 5.11 18.83 2.54
CA HIS A 191 6.00 17.97 1.76
C HIS A 191 5.31 17.56 0.45
N PRO A 192 5.03 18.49 -0.47
CA PRO A 192 4.25 18.19 -1.68
C PRO A 192 4.89 17.11 -2.58
N GLU A 193 6.22 16.97 -2.52
CA GLU A 193 6.99 16.01 -3.33
C GLU A 193 6.95 14.57 -2.77
N VAL A 194 6.58 14.37 -1.49
CA VAL A 194 6.44 13.03 -0.94
C VAL A 194 5.14 12.41 -1.41
N LYS A 195 5.14 11.10 -1.61
CA LYS A 195 3.93 10.36 -1.92
C LYS A 195 3.22 9.94 -0.64
N THR A 196 1.91 9.83 -0.71
CA THR A 196 1.06 9.30 0.35
C THR A 196 0.35 8.04 -0.11
N ILE A 197 0.12 7.12 0.81
CA ILE A 197 -0.53 5.84 0.53
C ILE A 197 -1.48 5.47 1.66
N ILE A 198 -2.58 4.76 1.35
CA ILE A 198 -3.43 4.15 2.38
C ILE A 198 -3.84 2.72 2.01
N GLY A 199 -3.92 1.86 3.03
CA GLY A 199 -4.74 0.65 2.99
C GLY A 199 -6.22 0.99 3.14
N LEU A 200 -6.97 0.97 2.03
CA LEU A 200 -8.34 1.48 1.98
C LEU A 200 -9.31 0.66 2.83
N SER A 201 -9.25 -0.67 2.70
CA SER A 201 -10.27 -1.58 3.25
C SER A 201 -10.36 -1.57 4.78
N ASN A 202 -9.37 -1.03 5.49
CA ASN A 202 -9.37 -0.92 6.95
C ASN A 202 -10.44 0.05 7.48
N ILE A 203 -10.79 1.11 6.74
CA ILE A 203 -11.72 2.16 7.20
C ILE A 203 -13.11 1.59 7.55
N SER A 204 -13.54 0.57 6.84
CA SER A 204 -14.88 0.00 6.90
C SER A 204 -14.99 -1.27 7.75
N TYR A 205 -13.90 -1.72 8.36
CA TYR A 205 -13.91 -2.97 9.13
C TYR A 205 -14.96 -2.93 10.25
N GLY A 206 -15.70 -4.03 10.43
CA GLY A 206 -16.75 -4.15 11.44
C GLY A 206 -18.09 -3.47 11.11
N LEU A 207 -18.27 -2.89 9.91
CA LEU A 207 -19.52 -2.28 9.48
C LEU A 207 -20.16 -3.06 8.31
N PRO A 208 -21.49 -2.99 8.12
CA PRO A 208 -22.16 -3.47 6.91
C PRO A 208 -21.84 -2.54 5.72
N GLU A 209 -22.19 -2.99 4.50
CA GLU A 209 -22.04 -2.19 3.27
C GLU A 209 -20.64 -1.57 3.07
N ARG A 210 -19.60 -2.33 3.45
CA ARG A 210 -18.20 -1.86 3.47
C ARG A 210 -17.74 -1.23 2.17
N ARG A 211 -18.20 -1.76 1.03
CA ARG A 211 -17.88 -1.20 -0.30
C ARG A 211 -18.31 0.25 -0.44
N LEU A 212 -19.50 0.62 0.05
CA LEU A 212 -19.98 2.00 -0.01
C LEU A 212 -19.11 2.94 0.83
N ILE A 213 -18.68 2.47 2.01
CA ILE A 213 -17.78 3.24 2.90
C ILE A 213 -16.42 3.43 2.21
N ASN A 214 -15.83 2.35 1.67
CA ASN A 214 -14.56 2.40 0.95
C ASN A 214 -14.63 3.36 -0.26
N GLN A 215 -15.71 3.29 -1.04
CA GLN A 215 -15.97 4.15 -2.20
C GLN A 215 -16.10 5.62 -1.83
N GLY A 216 -16.82 5.95 -0.74
CA GLY A 216 -16.90 7.34 -0.27
C GLY A 216 -15.55 7.84 0.28
N PHE A 217 -14.82 6.98 0.99
CA PHE A 217 -13.57 7.35 1.64
C PHE A 217 -12.44 7.61 0.63
N VAL A 218 -12.32 6.80 -0.44
CA VAL A 218 -11.26 7.01 -1.44
C VAL A 218 -11.38 8.38 -2.11
N VAL A 219 -12.61 8.81 -2.45
CA VAL A 219 -12.86 10.13 -3.06
C VAL A 219 -12.43 11.26 -2.13
N LEU A 220 -12.75 11.16 -0.83
CA LEU A 220 -12.35 12.15 0.17
C LEU A 220 -10.82 12.16 0.35
N ALA A 221 -10.18 11.00 0.35
CA ALA A 221 -8.73 10.87 0.52
C ALA A 221 -7.98 11.43 -0.68
N MET A 222 -8.43 11.17 -1.91
CA MET A 222 -7.90 11.76 -3.14
C MET A 222 -7.96 13.29 -3.08
N ALA A 223 -9.11 13.86 -2.67
CA ALA A 223 -9.25 15.31 -2.49
C ALA A 223 -8.36 15.91 -1.37
N CYS A 224 -7.74 15.06 -0.54
CA CYS A 224 -6.77 15.44 0.48
C CYS A 224 -5.32 15.16 0.06
N GLY A 225 -5.09 14.79 -1.21
CA GLY A 225 -3.78 14.59 -1.81
C GLY A 225 -3.21 13.18 -1.69
N LEU A 226 -4.08 12.15 -1.69
CA LEU A 226 -3.66 10.75 -1.77
C LEU A 226 -2.99 10.42 -3.11
N ASP A 227 -1.79 9.84 -3.10
CA ASP A 227 -1.04 9.49 -4.32
C ASP A 227 -1.11 8.00 -4.70
N ALA A 228 -1.34 7.12 -3.73
CA ALA A 228 -1.42 5.68 -3.92
C ALA A 228 -2.47 5.04 -3.01
N VAL A 229 -3.04 3.91 -3.42
CA VAL A 229 -4.05 3.21 -2.63
C VAL A 229 -3.94 1.70 -2.77
N ILE A 230 -3.94 1.00 -1.64
CA ILE A 230 -4.09 -0.45 -1.59
C ILE A 230 -5.58 -0.76 -1.44
N LEU A 231 -6.17 -1.38 -2.47
CA LEU A 231 -7.61 -1.66 -2.54
C LEU A 231 -7.94 -2.90 -3.38
N ASP A 232 -9.22 -3.28 -3.38
CA ASP A 232 -9.77 -4.31 -4.27
C ASP A 232 -9.96 -3.76 -5.69
N SER A 233 -8.96 -3.93 -6.56
CA SER A 233 -9.03 -3.47 -7.97
C SER A 233 -10.12 -4.18 -8.79
N THR A 234 -10.72 -5.25 -8.29
CA THR A 234 -11.83 -5.93 -8.98
C THR A 234 -13.18 -5.26 -8.73
N ASP A 235 -13.26 -4.28 -7.81
CA ASP A 235 -14.46 -3.45 -7.61
C ASP A 235 -14.53 -2.36 -8.69
N GLN A 236 -15.22 -2.66 -9.80
CA GLN A 236 -15.34 -1.72 -10.92
C GLN A 236 -15.91 -0.36 -10.51
N LYS A 237 -16.80 -0.32 -9.51
CA LYS A 237 -17.40 0.94 -9.07
C LYS A 237 -16.38 1.83 -8.36
N ILE A 238 -15.46 1.25 -7.58
CA ILE A 238 -14.40 2.06 -6.97
C ILE A 238 -13.42 2.59 -8.02
N MET A 239 -13.09 1.76 -9.01
CA MET A 239 -12.22 2.16 -10.13
C MET A 239 -12.83 3.29 -10.96
N SER A 240 -14.14 3.24 -11.25
CA SER A 240 -14.82 4.34 -11.95
C SER A 240 -14.86 5.62 -11.11
N LEU A 241 -15.05 5.53 -9.79
CA LEU A 241 -15.03 6.70 -8.91
C LEU A 241 -13.65 7.35 -8.86
N ILE A 242 -12.58 6.56 -8.89
CA ILE A 242 -11.20 7.04 -8.95
C ILE A 242 -10.98 7.85 -10.23
N LYS A 243 -11.27 7.28 -11.40
CA LYS A 243 -11.14 7.99 -12.69
C LYS A 243 -11.98 9.27 -12.75
N ALA A 244 -13.21 9.22 -12.22
CA ALA A 244 -14.06 10.41 -12.13
C ALA A 244 -13.48 11.47 -11.18
N THR A 245 -12.84 11.05 -10.09
CA THR A 245 -12.24 11.96 -9.12
C THR A 245 -10.96 12.58 -9.66
N ASP A 246 -10.10 11.83 -10.36
CA ASP A 246 -8.93 12.36 -11.05
C ASP A 246 -9.33 13.46 -12.05
N LEU A 247 -10.39 13.22 -12.84
CA LEU A 247 -10.97 14.25 -13.71
C LEU A 247 -11.39 15.51 -12.92
N LEU A 248 -12.12 15.35 -11.81
CA LEU A 248 -12.62 16.47 -11.01
C LEU A 248 -11.51 17.24 -10.28
N LEU A 249 -10.40 16.58 -9.98
CA LEU A 249 -9.21 17.20 -9.40
C LEU A 249 -8.30 17.87 -10.44
N GLY A 250 -8.59 17.69 -11.74
CA GLY A 250 -7.79 18.25 -12.83
C GLY A 250 -6.56 17.43 -13.21
N GLU A 251 -6.51 16.16 -12.79
CA GLU A 251 -5.39 15.23 -13.01
C GLU A 251 -5.54 14.39 -14.30
N ASP A 252 -6.68 14.49 -15.01
CA ASP A 252 -6.94 13.83 -16.30
C ASP A 252 -7.00 14.83 -17.45
N GLU A 253 -5.83 15.18 -18.00
CA GLU A 253 -5.73 16.10 -19.14
C GLU A 253 -6.50 15.57 -20.36
N PHE A 254 -7.42 16.41 -20.87
CA PHE A 254 -8.32 16.10 -21.99
C PHE A 254 -9.30 14.96 -21.73
N CYS A 255 -9.57 14.63 -20.46
CA CYS A 255 -10.52 13.58 -20.06
C CYS A 255 -10.17 12.20 -20.64
N ARG A 256 -8.90 11.92 -20.90
CA ARG A 256 -8.44 10.73 -21.64
C ARG A 256 -8.77 9.45 -20.89
N GLN A 257 -8.55 9.43 -19.59
CA GLN A 257 -8.80 8.25 -18.76
C GLN A 257 -10.29 8.07 -18.52
N TYR A 258 -11.01 9.18 -18.29
CA TYR A 258 -12.45 9.15 -18.07
C TYR A 258 -13.23 8.62 -19.27
N LEU A 259 -12.82 8.95 -20.50
CA LEU A 259 -13.47 8.44 -21.72
C LEU A 259 -13.31 6.92 -21.93
N GLN A 260 -12.42 6.28 -21.18
CA GLN A 260 -12.18 4.83 -21.20
C GLN A 260 -12.75 4.11 -19.95
N ALA A 261 -13.47 4.84 -19.09
CA ALA A 261 -13.95 4.37 -17.79
C ALA A 261 -15.25 3.54 -17.85
#